data_AF-A0A075FRV7-F1
#
_entry.id   AF-A0A075FRV7-F1
#
_cell.length_a   1.000
_cell.length_b   1.000
_cell.length_c   1.000
_cell.angle_alpha   90.00
_cell.angle_beta   90.00
_cell.angle_gamma   90.00
#
_symmetry.space_group_name_H-M   'P 1'
#
loop_
_entity.id
_entity.type
_entity.pdbx_description
1 polymer ?
#
loop_
_entity_poly.entity_id
_entity_poly.type
_entity_poly.pdbx_seq_one_letter_code
_entity_poly.pdbx_strand_id
1 'polypeptide(L)'
;MSPGAGEDSRQRTARLLKERIREDLNESCVERMNKMSEEFAALFSDPVERITGLLSERVQAEMPMSAAVREDWPPCFESAVSELNQGINVNHVGRVFLAAFSRSIGMSQEQTCSFFANAPDYSADTTSYQVNQIYEREYTPHGCAALKTNARCPVQPGDDRLCDQEWLTHPLKYIRAKQRSRYREGSLSKEEPEVQSNEGELANS
;
A
#
# COMPACT_ATOMS: atom_id res chain seq x y z
N MET A 1 -7.53 0.97 26.55
CA MET A 1 -6.36 1.88 26.42
C MET A 1 -6.86 3.20 25.86
N SER A 2 -6.46 4.34 26.44
CA SER A 2 -6.97 5.66 26.02
C SER A 2 -6.40 6.04 24.64
N PRO A 3 -7.22 6.50 23.67
CA PRO A 3 -6.82 6.78 22.29
C PRO A 3 -5.86 8.00 22.12
N GLY A 4 -5.20 8.45 23.20
CA GLY A 4 -4.21 9.52 23.20
C GLY A 4 -2.93 9.20 23.99
N ALA A 5 -2.66 7.92 24.26
CA ALA A 5 -1.43 7.53 24.95
C ALA A 5 -0.22 7.73 24.01
N GLY A 6 0.44 8.88 24.12
CA GLY A 6 1.64 9.26 23.36
C GLY A 6 1.54 10.58 22.58
N GLU A 7 0.38 11.24 22.58
CA GLU A 7 0.20 12.53 21.87
C GLU A 7 0.63 13.71 22.75
N ASP A 8 1.39 14.65 22.19
CA ASP A 8 1.59 15.95 22.83
C ASP A 8 0.29 16.79 22.80
N SER A 9 0.23 17.87 23.60
CA SER A 9 -0.97 18.69 23.72
C SER A 9 -1.42 19.32 22.40
N ARG A 10 -0.49 19.66 21.50
CA ARG A 10 -0.81 20.21 20.17
C ARG A 10 -1.33 19.14 19.23
N GLN A 11 -0.72 17.96 19.22
CA GLN A 11 -1.13 16.81 18.42
C GLN A 11 -2.53 16.35 18.81
N ARG A 12 -2.80 16.27 20.12
CA ARG A 12 -4.13 15.92 20.64
C ARG A 12 -5.18 16.96 20.23
N THR A 13 -4.90 18.25 20.39
CA THR A 13 -5.82 19.32 19.96
C THR A 13 -6.04 19.29 18.45
N ALA A 14 -5.00 19.10 17.65
CA ALA A 14 -5.12 19.00 16.20
C ALA A 14 -5.96 17.80 15.77
N ARG A 15 -5.81 16.64 16.44
CA ARG A 15 -6.64 15.46 16.19
C ARG A 15 -8.10 15.73 16.55
N LEU A 16 -8.38 16.23 17.75
CA LEU A 16 -9.75 16.51 18.20
C LEU A 16 -10.44 17.55 17.31
N LEU A 17 -9.72 18.58 16.86
CA LEU A 17 -10.24 19.58 15.93
C LEU A 17 -10.56 18.95 14.57
N LYS A 18 -9.67 18.09 14.04
CA LYS A 18 -9.91 17.34 12.80
C LYS A 18 -11.13 16.43 12.91
N GLU A 19 -11.27 15.70 14.01
CA GLU A 19 -12.43 14.83 14.24
C GLU A 19 -13.72 15.65 14.26
N ARG A 20 -13.75 16.76 15.02
CA ARG A 20 -14.97 17.58 15.09
C ARG A 20 -15.34 18.21 13.76
N ILE A 21 -14.35 18.67 12.98
CA ILE A 21 -14.58 19.20 11.63
C ILE A 21 -15.08 18.09 10.69
N ARG A 22 -14.51 16.88 10.78
CA ARG A 22 -14.95 15.74 9.97
C ARG A 22 -16.41 15.40 10.27
N GLU A 23 -16.76 15.29 11.55
CA GLU A 23 -18.15 15.04 11.99
C GLU A 23 -19.09 16.14 11.45
N ASP A 24 -18.72 17.41 11.60
CA ASP A 24 -19.51 18.56 11.13
C ASP A 24 -19.79 18.52 9.62
N LEU A 25 -18.74 18.26 8.84
CA LEU A 25 -18.83 18.18 7.39
C LEU A 25 -19.70 17.00 6.97
N ASN A 26 -19.57 15.87 7.66
CA ASN A 26 -20.35 14.67 7.34
C ASN A 26 -21.84 14.89 7.63
N GLU A 27 -22.18 15.40 8.81
CA GLU A 27 -23.57 15.74 9.18
C GLU A 27 -24.16 16.77 8.21
N SER A 28 -23.41 17.83 7.91
CA SER A 28 -23.83 18.88 6.97
C SER A 28 -24.04 18.36 5.54
N CYS A 29 -23.26 17.37 5.10
CA CYS A 29 -23.44 16.74 3.80
C CYS A 29 -24.70 15.86 3.79
N VAL A 30 -24.90 15.03 4.81
CA VAL A 30 -26.08 14.16 4.94
C VAL A 30 -27.36 14.99 4.98
N GLU A 31 -27.38 16.07 5.77
CA GLU A 31 -28.55 16.95 5.84
C GLU A 31 -28.86 17.62 4.49
N ARG A 32 -27.83 18.06 3.75
CA ARG A 32 -28.00 18.64 2.41
C ARG A 32 -28.50 17.61 1.40
N MET A 33 -27.97 16.39 1.43
CA MET A 33 -28.42 15.29 0.56
C MET A 33 -29.89 14.95 0.81
N ASN A 34 -30.33 14.90 2.06
CA ASN A 34 -31.73 14.62 2.41
C ASN A 34 -32.70 15.72 1.93
N LYS A 35 -32.21 16.94 1.70
CA LYS A 35 -32.99 18.07 1.18
C LYS A 35 -32.96 18.17 -0.34
N MET A 36 -32.15 17.36 -1.03
CA MET A 36 -32.10 17.35 -2.49
C MET A 36 -33.27 16.55 -3.06
N SER A 37 -33.98 17.12 -4.03
CA SER A 37 -34.92 16.37 -4.86
C SER A 37 -34.19 15.63 -5.99
N GLU A 38 -34.82 14.62 -6.56
CA GLU A 38 -34.25 13.87 -7.70
C GLU A 38 -33.98 14.78 -8.90
N GLU A 39 -34.86 15.74 -9.18
CA GLU A 39 -34.71 16.70 -10.29
C GLU A 39 -33.49 17.61 -10.08
N PHE A 40 -33.22 18.00 -8.84
CA PHE A 40 -32.03 18.79 -8.52
C PHE A 40 -30.76 17.93 -8.59
N ALA A 41 -30.80 16.69 -8.11
CA ALA A 41 -29.68 15.75 -8.22
C ALA A 41 -29.31 15.47 -9.68
N ALA A 42 -30.30 15.39 -10.58
CA ALA A 42 -30.09 15.19 -12.00
C ALA A 42 -29.25 16.31 -12.64
N LEU A 43 -29.30 17.55 -12.15
CA LEU A 43 -28.46 18.65 -12.66
C LEU A 43 -26.96 18.42 -12.43
N PHE A 44 -26.59 17.51 -11.53
CA PHE A 44 -25.20 17.16 -11.22
C PHE A 44 -24.71 15.90 -11.94
N SER A 45 -25.53 15.25 -12.78
CA SER A 45 -25.15 14.01 -13.48
C SER A 45 -23.85 14.20 -14.26
N ASP A 46 -23.78 15.20 -15.13
CA ASP A 46 -22.64 15.37 -16.05
C ASP A 46 -21.36 15.78 -15.31
N PRO A 47 -21.38 16.73 -14.35
CA PRO A 47 -20.21 17.01 -13.53
C PRO A 47 -19.75 15.80 -12.71
N VAL A 48 -20.68 15.05 -12.12
CA VAL A 48 -20.35 13.85 -11.32
C VAL A 48 -19.74 12.78 -12.20
N GLU A 49 -20.34 12.49 -13.35
CA GLU A 49 -19.84 11.51 -14.33
C GLU A 49 -18.44 11.89 -14.84
N ARG A 50 -18.19 13.18 -15.08
CA ARG A 50 -16.85 13.65 -15.45
C ARG A 50 -15.82 13.44 -14.34
N ILE A 51 -16.18 13.78 -13.09
CA ILE A 51 -15.27 13.63 -11.94
C ILE A 51 -14.99 12.15 -11.67
N THR A 52 -16.03 11.31 -11.68
CA THR A 52 -15.88 9.87 -11.47
C THR A 52 -15.16 9.21 -12.63
N GLY A 53 -15.36 9.67 -13.87
CA GLY A 53 -14.61 9.26 -15.05
C GLY A 53 -13.12 9.55 -14.92
N LEU A 54 -12.74 10.78 -14.58
CA LEU A 54 -11.33 11.16 -14.34
C LEU A 54 -10.70 10.38 -13.18
N LEU A 55 -11.47 10.11 -12.12
CA LEU A 55 -11.00 9.28 -11.01
C LEU A 55 -10.80 7.82 -11.45
N SER A 56 -11.73 7.29 -12.23
CA SER A 56 -11.66 5.94 -12.80
C SER A 56 -10.47 5.80 -13.75
N GLU A 57 -10.22 6.76 -14.64
CA GLU A 57 -9.04 6.79 -15.52
C GLU A 57 -7.74 6.83 -14.72
N ARG A 58 -7.70 7.62 -13.64
CA ARG A 58 -6.56 7.64 -12.73
C ARG A 58 -6.36 6.30 -12.04
N VAL A 59 -7.43 5.64 -11.61
CA VAL A 59 -7.39 4.31 -10.98
C VAL A 59 -7.03 3.22 -12.01
N GLN A 60 -7.52 3.29 -13.25
CA GLN A 60 -7.16 2.37 -14.34
C GLN A 60 -5.69 2.52 -14.74
N ALA A 61 -5.18 3.75 -14.77
CA ALA A 61 -3.75 4.04 -14.94
C ALA A 61 -2.90 3.64 -13.71
N GLU A 62 -3.54 3.40 -12.58
CA GLU A 62 -2.96 2.90 -11.34
C GLU A 62 -3.30 1.41 -11.17
N MET A 63 -2.52 0.53 -11.80
CA MET A 63 -2.65 -0.92 -11.59
C MET A 63 -2.92 -1.28 -10.12
N PRO A 64 -3.85 -2.22 -9.84
CA PRO A 64 -4.11 -2.66 -8.48
C PRO A 64 -2.80 -3.17 -7.87
N MET A 65 -2.42 -2.56 -6.75
CA MET A 65 -1.20 -2.92 -6.05
C MET A 65 -1.39 -4.31 -5.45
N SER A 66 -0.68 -5.31 -5.98
CA SER A 66 -0.79 -6.69 -5.53
C SER A 66 0.46 -7.13 -4.77
N ALA A 67 0.25 -7.69 -3.59
CA ALA A 67 1.31 -8.28 -2.78
C ALA A 67 1.83 -9.63 -3.29
N ALA A 68 1.23 -10.19 -4.35
CA ALA A 68 1.45 -11.57 -4.79
C ALA A 68 2.89 -11.86 -5.27
N VAL A 69 3.62 -10.81 -5.64
CA VAL A 69 4.97 -10.90 -6.17
C VAL A 69 5.96 -10.41 -5.11
N ARG A 70 6.77 -11.33 -4.59
CA ARG A 70 7.75 -11.02 -3.56
C ARG A 70 8.88 -10.13 -4.09
N GLU A 71 9.25 -10.29 -5.36
CA GLU A 71 10.31 -9.52 -6.03
C GLU A 71 9.97 -8.02 -6.17
N ASP A 72 8.70 -7.65 -6.02
CA ASP A 72 8.24 -6.27 -6.04
C ASP A 72 8.30 -5.62 -4.64
N TRP A 73 8.57 -6.39 -3.58
CA TRP A 73 8.58 -5.88 -2.22
C TRP A 73 9.73 -4.89 -2.01
N PRO A 74 9.48 -3.78 -1.31
CA PRO A 74 10.54 -2.86 -0.96
C PRO A 74 11.51 -3.52 0.04
N PRO A 75 12.81 -3.19 0.00
CA PRO A 75 13.82 -3.83 0.84
C PRO A 75 13.55 -3.69 2.34
N CYS A 76 12.90 -2.60 2.77
CA CYS A 76 12.48 -2.41 4.16
C CYS A 76 11.38 -3.38 4.62
N PHE A 77 10.50 -3.82 3.72
CA PHE A 77 9.46 -4.82 4.02
C PHE A 77 10.05 -6.24 3.99
N GLU A 78 10.84 -6.55 2.95
CA GLU A 78 11.54 -7.84 2.84
C GLU A 78 12.47 -8.10 4.05
N SER A 79 13.22 -7.09 4.47
CA SER A 79 14.08 -7.17 5.66
C SER A 79 13.29 -7.49 6.94
N ALA A 80 12.13 -6.86 7.16
CA ALA A 80 11.30 -7.13 8.34
C ALA A 80 10.72 -8.55 8.32
N VAL A 81 10.26 -9.03 7.16
CA VAL A 81 9.77 -10.41 6.99
C VAL A 81 10.91 -11.41 7.20
N SER A 82 12.10 -11.13 6.66
CA SER A 82 13.28 -11.98 6.80
C SER A 82 13.75 -12.10 8.25
N GLU A 83 13.79 -10.98 8.99
CA GLU A 83 14.10 -11.00 10.43
C GLU A 83 13.13 -11.90 11.21
N LEU A 84 11.83 -11.75 11.00
CA LEU A 84 10.84 -12.60 11.67
C LEU A 84 11.01 -14.08 11.30
N ASN A 85 11.28 -14.40 10.04
CA ASN A 85 11.55 -15.77 9.60
C ASN A 85 12.81 -16.38 10.24
N GLN A 86 13.78 -15.56 10.60
CA GLN A 86 14.99 -15.98 11.32
C GLN A 86 14.78 -16.06 12.84
N GLY A 87 13.58 -15.79 13.34
CA GLY A 87 13.30 -15.69 14.78
C GLY A 87 13.88 -14.43 15.42
N ILE A 88 14.24 -13.42 14.63
CA ILE A 88 14.71 -12.12 15.12
C ILE A 88 13.50 -11.24 15.35
N ASN A 89 13.43 -10.64 16.55
CA ASN A 89 12.32 -9.76 16.89
C ASN A 89 12.43 -8.42 16.14
N VAL A 90 11.37 -8.05 15.42
CA VAL A 90 11.23 -6.74 14.80
C VAL A 90 10.77 -5.71 15.82
N ASN A 91 11.37 -4.51 15.82
CA ASN A 91 10.99 -3.42 16.71
C ASN A 91 9.51 -2.99 16.54
N HIS A 92 8.97 -2.26 17.53
CA HIS A 92 7.55 -1.87 17.52
C HIS A 92 7.14 -1.12 16.25
N VAL A 93 7.96 -0.17 15.79
CA VAL A 93 7.71 0.59 14.56
C VAL A 93 7.69 -0.33 13.33
N GLY A 94 8.60 -1.30 13.27
CA GLY A 94 8.67 -2.29 12.19
C GLY A 94 7.46 -3.22 12.17
N ARG A 95 6.93 -3.62 13.33
CA ARG A 95 5.70 -4.42 13.43
C ARG A 95 4.49 -3.67 12.91
N VAL A 96 4.32 -2.40 13.33
CA VAL A 96 3.25 -1.52 12.85
C VAL A 96 3.39 -1.27 11.34
N PHE A 97 4.61 -1.00 10.87
CA PHE A 97 4.90 -0.84 9.45
C PHE A 97 4.52 -2.08 8.65
N LEU A 98 4.94 -3.27 9.10
CA LEU A 98 4.66 -4.53 8.41
C LEU A 98 3.16 -4.76 8.28
N ALA A 99 2.39 -4.62 9.36
CA ALA A 99 0.94 -4.77 9.31
C ALA A 99 0.24 -3.71 8.43
N ALA A 100 0.59 -2.42 8.59
CA ALA A 100 -0.02 -1.35 7.80
C ALA A 100 0.33 -1.46 6.31
N PHE A 101 1.57 -1.86 5.99
CA PHE A 101 2.02 -2.05 4.62
C PHE A 101 1.33 -3.24 3.98
N SER A 102 1.27 -4.40 4.66
CA SER A 102 0.54 -5.59 4.21
C SER A 102 -0.92 -5.29 3.86
N ARG A 103 -1.61 -4.52 4.72
CA ARG A 103 -2.97 -4.03 4.43
C ARG A 103 -3.01 -3.20 3.14
N SER A 104 -2.08 -2.26 3.00
CA SER A 104 -2.04 -1.31 1.86
C SER A 104 -1.78 -2.01 0.52
N ILE A 105 -1.08 -3.15 0.53
CA ILE A 105 -0.81 -3.98 -0.66
C ILE A 105 -1.85 -5.10 -0.86
N GLY A 106 -2.91 -5.13 -0.04
CA GLY A 106 -4.04 -6.04 -0.20
C GLY A 106 -3.87 -7.45 0.40
N MET A 107 -2.90 -7.66 1.30
CA MET A 107 -2.78 -8.95 2.01
C MET A 107 -3.91 -9.12 3.04
N SER A 108 -4.36 -10.37 3.24
CA SER A 108 -5.36 -10.68 4.27
C SER A 108 -4.77 -10.56 5.68
N GLN A 109 -5.65 -10.50 6.68
CA GLN A 109 -5.21 -10.47 8.08
C GLN A 109 -4.46 -11.75 8.45
N GLU A 110 -4.94 -12.90 8.00
CA GLU A 110 -4.34 -14.21 8.24
C GLU A 110 -2.94 -14.29 7.63
N GLN A 111 -2.77 -13.80 6.39
CA GLN A 111 -1.46 -13.72 5.74
C GLN A 111 -0.52 -12.83 6.55
N THR A 112 -1.01 -11.67 7.01
CA THR A 112 -0.18 -10.75 7.81
C THR A 112 0.20 -11.33 9.16
N CYS A 113 -0.73 -11.99 9.86
CA CYS A 113 -0.45 -12.68 11.12
C CYS A 113 0.61 -13.77 10.94
N SER A 114 0.61 -14.47 9.80
CA SER A 114 1.58 -15.54 9.52
C SER A 114 3.03 -15.07 9.53
N PHE A 115 3.31 -13.81 9.16
CA PHE A 115 4.67 -13.25 9.23
C PHE A 115 5.23 -13.22 10.66
N PHE A 116 4.36 -13.06 11.65
CA PHE A 116 4.78 -12.96 13.05
C PHE A 116 4.89 -14.31 13.75
N ALA A 117 4.50 -15.42 13.10
CA ALA A 117 4.43 -16.73 13.74
C ALA A 117 5.78 -17.23 14.29
N ASN A 118 6.88 -16.80 13.68
CA ASN A 118 8.24 -17.16 14.08
C ASN A 118 8.85 -16.15 15.08
N ALA A 119 8.13 -15.11 15.48
CA ALA A 119 8.65 -14.13 16.43
C ALA A 119 8.82 -14.75 17.83
N PRO A 120 9.88 -14.42 18.58
CA PRO A 120 10.15 -15.00 19.90
C PRO A 120 9.04 -14.77 20.94
N ASP A 121 8.29 -13.68 20.81
CA ASP A 121 7.21 -13.23 21.68
C ASP A 121 5.82 -13.47 21.07
N TYR A 122 5.72 -14.34 20.05
CA TYR A 122 4.49 -14.54 19.31
C TYR A 122 3.36 -15.12 20.18
N SER A 123 2.23 -14.41 20.18
CA SER A 123 0.94 -14.88 20.67
C SER A 123 -0.08 -14.68 19.56
N ALA A 124 -0.75 -15.76 19.15
CA ALA A 124 -1.71 -15.73 18.04
C ALA A 124 -2.89 -14.78 18.32
N ASP A 125 -3.46 -14.85 19.52
CA ASP A 125 -4.60 -14.00 19.91
C ASP A 125 -4.21 -12.52 19.96
N THR A 126 -3.06 -12.22 20.57
CA THR A 126 -2.57 -10.85 20.71
C THR A 126 -2.21 -10.26 19.35
N THR A 127 -1.51 -11.02 18.51
CA THR A 127 -1.09 -10.58 17.17
C THR A 127 -2.31 -10.33 16.29
N SER A 128 -3.27 -11.27 16.28
CA SER A 128 -4.49 -11.13 15.47
C SER A 128 -5.31 -9.91 15.90
N TYR A 129 -5.44 -9.67 17.21
CA TYR A 129 -6.10 -8.47 17.71
C TYR A 129 -5.39 -7.18 17.27
N GLN A 130 -4.06 -7.13 17.40
CA GLN A 130 -3.28 -5.95 17.02
C GLN A 130 -3.30 -5.69 15.51
N VAL A 131 -3.15 -6.73 14.70
CA VAL A 131 -3.23 -6.64 13.24
C VAL A 131 -4.62 -6.18 12.82
N ASN A 132 -5.68 -6.75 13.39
CA ASN A 132 -7.06 -6.34 13.08
C ASN A 132 -7.30 -4.86 13.41
N GLN A 133 -6.82 -4.37 14.56
CA GLN A 133 -6.90 -2.94 14.90
C GLN A 133 -6.20 -2.03 13.88
N ILE A 134 -5.07 -2.46 13.30
CA ILE A 134 -4.38 -1.71 12.25
C ILE A 134 -5.18 -1.76 10.94
N TYR A 135 -5.77 -2.91 10.63
CA TYR A 135 -6.61 -3.10 9.45
C TYR A 135 -7.86 -2.22 9.47
N GLU A 136 -8.55 -2.17 10.61
CA GLU A 136 -9.76 -1.34 10.84
C GLU A 136 -9.47 0.16 10.76
N ARG A 137 -8.31 0.61 11.26
CA ARG A 137 -7.96 2.04 11.31
C ARG A 137 -7.37 2.59 10.03
N GLU A 138 -7.08 1.73 9.07
CA GLU A 138 -6.59 2.11 7.74
C GLU A 138 -5.34 3.00 7.75
N TYR A 139 -4.45 2.77 8.71
CA TYR A 139 -3.25 3.59 8.84
C TYR A 139 -2.38 3.52 7.58
N THR A 140 -1.93 4.70 7.12
CA THR A 140 -0.91 4.77 6.08
C THR A 140 0.43 4.32 6.67
N PRO A 141 1.16 3.40 6.00
CA PRO A 141 2.48 2.96 6.45
C PRO A 141 3.46 4.13 6.60
N HIS A 142 4.51 3.94 7.39
CA HIS A 142 5.56 4.93 7.51
C HIS A 142 6.33 5.13 6.17
N GLY A 143 6.64 6.39 5.85
CA GLY A 143 7.47 6.75 4.70
C GLY A 143 8.97 6.52 4.94
N CYS A 144 9.77 6.66 3.87
CA CYS A 144 11.20 6.31 3.89
C CYS A 144 12.00 7.07 4.96
N ALA A 145 11.71 8.37 5.17
CA ALA A 145 12.39 9.16 6.19
C ALA A 145 12.14 8.59 7.61
N ALA A 146 10.89 8.27 7.94
CA ALA A 146 10.53 7.67 9.21
C ALA A 146 11.12 6.26 9.39
N LEU A 147 11.17 5.45 8.32
CA LEU A 147 11.80 4.13 8.38
C LEU A 147 13.32 4.23 8.60
N LYS A 148 13.99 5.23 8.00
CA LYS A 148 15.42 5.48 8.23
C LYS A 148 15.68 5.90 9.68
N THR A 149 14.91 6.83 10.23
CA THR A 149 15.09 7.29 11.62
C THR A 149 14.80 6.22 12.66
N ASN A 150 13.89 5.28 12.36
CA ASN A 150 13.51 4.20 13.27
C ASN A 150 14.28 2.87 13.02
N ALA A 151 15.45 2.94 12.36
CA ALA A 151 16.30 1.79 12.07
C ALA A 151 15.57 0.62 11.37
N ARG A 152 14.61 0.94 10.49
CA ARG A 152 13.83 -0.04 9.75
C ARG A 152 14.16 -0.11 8.26
N CYS A 153 14.81 0.92 7.72
CA CYS A 153 15.32 0.93 6.36
C CYS A 153 16.72 0.28 6.31
N PRO A 154 16.89 -0.88 5.65
CA PRO A 154 18.20 -1.54 5.56
C PRO A 154 19.11 -0.93 4.49
N VAL A 155 18.57 -0.05 3.63
CA VAL A 155 19.26 0.50 2.46
C VAL A 155 20.13 1.70 2.83
N GLN A 156 21.39 1.64 2.43
CA GLN A 156 22.32 2.77 2.34
C GLN A 156 22.37 3.32 0.89
N PRO A 157 22.84 4.57 0.69
CA PRO A 157 22.99 5.12 -0.65
C PRO A 157 23.84 4.22 -1.55
N GLY A 158 23.28 3.81 -2.70
CA GLY A 158 23.94 2.93 -3.67
C GLY A 158 23.56 1.44 -3.57
N ASP A 159 22.89 0.99 -2.50
CA ASP A 159 22.49 -0.41 -2.37
C ASP A 159 21.31 -0.77 -3.29
N ASP A 160 20.39 0.17 -3.52
CA ASP A 160 19.23 -0.01 -4.38
C ASP A 160 18.97 1.25 -5.22
N ARG A 161 19.14 1.11 -6.54
CA ARG A 161 19.02 2.20 -7.52
C ARG A 161 17.65 2.88 -7.53
N LEU A 162 16.58 2.16 -7.18
CA LEU A 162 15.24 2.71 -7.10
C LEU A 162 15.05 3.47 -5.78
N CYS A 163 15.59 2.95 -4.68
CA CYS A 163 15.63 3.64 -3.38
C CYS A 163 16.44 4.94 -3.39
N ASP A 164 17.45 5.03 -4.25
CA ASP A 164 18.29 6.21 -4.42
C ASP A 164 17.60 7.36 -5.19
N GLN A 165 16.43 7.11 -5.79
CA GLN A 165 15.71 8.14 -6.56
C GLN A 165 15.12 9.23 -5.65
N GLU A 166 15.33 10.49 -6.00
CA GLU A 166 14.83 11.65 -5.22
C GLU A 166 13.30 11.65 -5.02
N TRP A 167 12.55 11.16 -6.01
CA TRP A 167 11.09 11.09 -5.95
C TRP A 167 10.57 9.92 -5.09
N LEU A 168 11.43 8.96 -4.72
CA LEU A 168 11.07 7.76 -3.98
C LEU A 168 11.08 7.99 -2.46
N THR A 169 10.04 8.67 -1.99
CA THR A 169 9.89 9.03 -0.57
C THR A 169 9.09 8.03 0.28
N HIS A 170 8.53 6.98 -0.32
CA HIS A 170 7.62 6.05 0.36
C HIS A 170 7.73 4.61 -0.17
N PRO A 171 7.66 3.57 0.69
CA PRO A 171 7.66 2.17 0.25
C PRO A 171 6.53 1.81 -0.73
N LEU A 172 5.35 2.42 -0.59
CA LEU A 172 4.25 2.27 -1.56
C LEU A 172 4.62 2.80 -2.96
N LYS A 173 5.46 3.84 -3.07
CA LYS A 173 5.96 4.28 -4.37
C LYS A 173 6.89 3.24 -4.99
N TYR A 174 7.67 2.53 -4.17
CA TYR A 174 8.63 1.53 -4.63
C TYR A 174 7.92 0.36 -5.30
N ILE A 175 6.99 -0.28 -4.58
CA ILE A 175 6.25 -1.43 -5.11
C ILE A 175 5.42 -1.03 -6.33
N ARG A 176 4.83 0.17 -6.35
CA ARG A 176 4.10 0.70 -7.52
C ARG A 176 5.02 0.89 -8.74
N ALA A 177 6.24 1.39 -8.53
CA ALA A 177 7.21 1.56 -9.61
C ALA A 177 7.68 0.21 -10.17
N LYS A 178 7.96 -0.77 -9.29
CA LYS A 178 8.33 -2.15 -9.67
C LYS A 178 7.23 -2.83 -10.49
N GLN A 179 5.99 -2.82 -9.98
CA GLN A 179 4.84 -3.41 -10.67
C GLN A 179 4.60 -2.77 -12.04
N ARG A 180 4.74 -1.43 -12.15
CA ARG A 180 4.60 -0.72 -13.43
C ARG A 180 5.70 -1.10 -14.42
N SER A 181 6.95 -1.26 -13.96
CA SER A 181 8.06 -1.72 -14.83
C SER A 181 7.77 -3.12 -15.36
N ARG A 182 7.40 -4.04 -14.47
CA ARG A 182 7.08 -5.42 -14.80
C ARG A 182 5.92 -5.52 -15.80
N TYR A 183 4.86 -4.73 -15.60
CA TYR A 183 3.74 -4.72 -16.54
C TYR A 183 4.16 -4.27 -17.94
N ARG A 184 4.99 -3.22 -18.03
CA ARG A 184 5.52 -2.73 -19.32
C ARG A 184 6.40 -3.77 -20.00
N GLU A 185 7.28 -4.42 -19.25
CA GLU A 185 8.15 -5.49 -19.76
C GLU A 185 7.30 -6.70 -20.24
N GLY A 186 6.26 -7.07 -19.48
CA GLY A 186 5.33 -8.14 -19.82
C GLY A 186 4.37 -7.82 -20.98
N SER A 187 4.09 -6.55 -21.26
CA SER A 187 3.36 -6.14 -22.47
C SER A 187 4.24 -6.17 -23.71
N LEU A 188 5.52 -5.78 -23.58
CA LEU A 188 6.47 -5.78 -24.69
C LEU A 188 6.86 -7.20 -25.13
N SER A 189 6.99 -8.14 -24.19
CA SER A 189 7.31 -9.55 -24.51
C SER A 189 6.17 -10.33 -25.18
N LYS A 190 4.94 -9.78 -25.22
CA LYS A 190 3.81 -10.35 -25.96
C LYS A 190 3.72 -9.88 -27.41
N GLU A 191 4.51 -8.88 -27.81
CA GLU A 191 4.46 -8.24 -29.13
C GLU A 191 5.60 -8.66 -30.08
N GLU A 192 6.55 -9.51 -29.66
CA GLU A 192 7.59 -10.03 -30.57
C GLU A 192 7.01 -11.10 -31.52
N PRO A 193 7.04 -10.89 -32.85
CA PRO A 193 6.57 -11.89 -33.81
C PRO A 193 7.59 -13.03 -33.92
N GLU A 194 7.12 -14.28 -33.90
CA GLU A 194 7.91 -15.46 -34.27
C GLU A 194 8.50 -15.25 -35.68
N VAL A 195 9.81 -15.00 -35.76
CA VAL A 195 10.54 -15.07 -37.02
C VAL A 195 10.68 -16.55 -37.39
N GLN A 196 9.78 -17.04 -38.24
CA GLN A 196 9.90 -18.37 -38.84
C GLN A 196 11.11 -18.39 -39.76
N SER A 197 12.19 -19.05 -39.32
CA SER A 197 13.31 -19.43 -40.17
C SER A 197 12.87 -20.56 -41.10
N ASN A 198 12.46 -20.22 -42.31
CA ASN A 198 12.29 -21.19 -43.39
C ASN A 198 13.68 -21.60 -43.92
N GLU A 199 14.24 -22.67 -43.36
CA GLU A 199 15.36 -23.39 -43.96
C GLU A 199 14.87 -24.69 -44.61
N GLY A 200 14.77 -24.62 -45.95
CA GLY A 200 15.12 -25.66 -46.92
C GLY A 200 14.69 -27.11 -46.70
N GLU A 201 13.61 -27.52 -47.36
CA GLU A 201 13.46 -28.91 -47.82
C GLU A 201 14.14 -29.10 -49.18
N LEU A 202 15.31 -29.75 -49.15
CA LEU A 202 15.93 -30.40 -50.31
C LEU A 202 16.24 -31.86 -49.93
N ALA A 203 15.66 -32.77 -50.72
CA ALA A 203 16.09 -34.16 -51.00
C ALA A 203 15.93 -35.25 -49.90
N ASN A 204 14.99 -36.18 -50.09
CA ASN A 204 15.23 -37.52 -50.67
C ASN A 204 14.12 -38.52 -50.29
N SER A 205 13.36 -39.01 -51.28
CA SER A 205 13.13 -40.44 -51.62
C SER A 205 12.01 -40.56 -52.64
#